data_AF-A0A2H3AB38-F1
#
_entry.id   AF-A0A2H3AB38-F1
#
_cell.length_a   1.000
_cell.length_b   1.000
_cell.length_c   1.000
_cell.angle_alpha   90.00
_cell.angle_beta   90.00
_cell.angle_gamma   90.00
#
_symmetry.space_group_name_H-M   'P 1'
#
loop_
_entity.id
_entity.type
_entity.pdbx_description
1 polymer ?
#
loop_
_entity_poly.entity_id
_entity_poly.type
_entity_poly.pdbx_seq_one_letter_code
_entity_poly.pdbx_strand_id
1 'polypeptide(L)'
;MSRRLLNRGRAAASSSTSNSTTTTSTTALPDYEPLSFPLSQTARKELIELSNNRGTAPYESQLKESIRHLGGSVGDLNERLRRGQDRLAALRERREEKGTAKTAEEERLEKELPEFEKEVERLTRDSERALRDLIDRKAELEDEAAVLQDISTTATTSTIGLARGAAASQGRRRPANVVGGGDDEDERDQKNNIEEEEEEQAVASVIDTFRELRAKKRAEYNGLSAHERYALNNDYVGFKKLWHEAAAGEDGPPLPDASRWFSSNGEPDMTVPSRDGQNGSLDDDDDVAVSRENLSINCPLTLLPMKEPYRSRKCPHAFEKAAILDYLPLRGERQCPQTGCSQTFCRARFEHDFYLDEAMKRRIQRWQQAEEQNERDMDDEDDEDEANESVLLGREHQTRGSGRRVKKEER
;
A
#
# COMPACT_ATOMS: atom_id res chain seq x y z
N MET A 1 18.80 -28.71 -9.03
CA MET A 1 20.27 -28.78 -9.03
C MET A 1 20.80 -28.33 -10.39
N SER A 2 21.85 -27.48 -10.36
CA SER A 2 22.86 -27.14 -11.39
C SER A 2 22.40 -26.79 -12.82
N ARG A 3 22.50 -25.56 -13.33
CA ARG A 3 23.66 -24.65 -13.59
C ARG A 3 24.60 -25.05 -14.74
N ARG A 4 24.80 -24.06 -15.65
CA ARG A 4 25.99 -23.70 -16.46
C ARG A 4 26.17 -24.43 -17.80
N LEU A 5 26.19 -23.76 -18.95
CA LEU A 5 27.14 -22.76 -19.51
C LEU A 5 28.57 -23.31 -19.77
N LEU A 6 29.06 -22.98 -20.99
CA LEU A 6 30.45 -22.88 -21.47
C LEU A 6 31.00 -23.99 -22.40
N ASN A 7 30.86 -23.75 -23.70
CA ASN A 7 31.93 -23.35 -24.63
C ASN A 7 33.39 -23.78 -24.32
N ARG A 8 34.04 -24.57 -25.20
CA ARG A 8 35.27 -24.23 -25.95
C ARG A 8 36.10 -25.44 -26.43
N GLY A 9 36.62 -25.31 -27.67
CA GLY A 9 37.97 -25.77 -28.08
C GLY A 9 37.97 -26.92 -29.10
N ARG A 10 38.24 -26.66 -30.40
CA ARG A 10 39.57 -26.68 -31.09
C ARG A 10 40.25 -28.07 -31.01
N ALA A 11 40.79 -28.71 -32.06
CA ALA A 11 41.23 -28.25 -33.38
C ALA A 11 41.46 -29.45 -34.34
N ALA A 12 41.41 -29.14 -35.65
CA ALA A 12 42.20 -29.65 -36.78
C ALA A 12 42.45 -31.16 -36.98
N ALA A 13 41.90 -31.69 -38.08
CA ALA A 13 42.64 -32.56 -39.01
C ALA A 13 42.02 -32.47 -40.41
N SER A 14 42.87 -32.17 -41.39
CA SER A 14 42.55 -31.97 -42.80
C SER A 14 42.34 -33.30 -43.53
N SER A 15 41.28 -33.40 -44.34
CA SER A 15 41.27 -34.25 -45.55
C SER A 15 39.98 -34.06 -46.37
N SER A 16 40.09 -33.21 -47.38
CA SER A 16 39.57 -33.38 -48.75
C SER A 16 38.36 -34.31 -48.97
N THR A 17 37.16 -33.75 -49.17
CA THR A 17 36.20 -34.25 -50.18
C THR A 17 35.15 -33.19 -50.53
N SER A 18 34.99 -32.92 -51.83
CA SER A 18 33.81 -32.38 -52.52
C SER A 18 32.96 -31.30 -51.82
N ASN A 19 33.16 -30.06 -52.25
CA ASN A 19 32.41 -28.87 -51.84
C ASN A 19 30.97 -28.93 -52.37
N SER A 20 30.08 -29.64 -51.69
CA SER A 20 28.64 -29.38 -51.77
C SER A 20 28.36 -28.14 -50.94
N THR A 21 27.94 -27.07 -51.62
CA THR A 21 27.51 -25.82 -51.00
C THR A 21 26.24 -26.08 -50.19
N THR A 22 26.40 -26.46 -48.93
CA THR A 22 25.29 -26.51 -47.98
C THR A 22 24.96 -25.06 -47.60
N THR A 23 24.10 -24.44 -48.39
CA THR A 23 23.40 -23.23 -47.96
C THR A 23 22.61 -23.60 -46.72
N THR A 24 23.05 -23.12 -45.55
CA THR A 24 22.20 -23.07 -44.36
C THR A 24 21.02 -22.17 -44.70
N SER A 25 19.95 -22.77 -45.22
CA SER A 25 18.66 -22.13 -45.37
C SER A 25 18.11 -21.94 -43.97
N THR A 26 18.47 -20.83 -43.31
CA THR A 26 17.58 -20.21 -42.35
C THR A 26 16.27 -20.00 -43.09
N THR A 27 15.28 -20.85 -42.81
CA THR A 27 13.90 -20.66 -43.26
C THR A 27 13.44 -19.33 -42.70
N ALA A 28 13.53 -18.28 -43.52
CA ALA A 28 12.98 -16.98 -43.19
C ALA A 28 11.46 -17.16 -43.07
N LEU A 29 10.91 -16.74 -41.93
CA LEU A 29 9.46 -16.65 -41.78
C LEU A 29 8.92 -15.70 -42.87
N PRO A 30 7.74 -15.98 -43.44
CA PRO A 30 7.11 -15.06 -44.38
C PRO A 30 6.95 -13.67 -43.75
N ASP A 31 7.04 -12.64 -44.59
CA ASP A 31 6.86 -11.26 -44.17
C ASP A 31 5.47 -11.07 -43.54
N TYR A 32 5.41 -10.36 -42.42
CA TYR A 32 4.17 -10.13 -41.68
C TYR A 32 3.21 -9.30 -42.54
N GLU A 33 2.04 -9.88 -42.86
CA GLU A 33 0.95 -9.17 -43.53
C GLU A 33 0.07 -8.48 -42.47
N PRO A 34 -0.18 -7.15 -42.59
CA PRO A 34 -0.97 -6.41 -41.63
C PRO A 34 -2.44 -6.85 -41.65
N LEU A 35 -3.14 -6.54 -40.55
CA LEU A 35 -4.55 -6.87 -40.38
C LEU A 35 -5.41 -6.10 -41.41
N SER A 36 -6.24 -6.83 -42.14
CA SER A 36 -7.16 -6.29 -43.13
C SER A 36 -8.61 -6.18 -42.64
N PHE A 37 -8.97 -6.89 -41.55
CA PHE A 37 -10.35 -6.92 -41.02
C PHE A 37 -10.44 -6.35 -39.59
N PRO A 38 -11.48 -5.56 -39.28
CA PRO A 38 -11.72 -5.06 -37.92
C PRO A 38 -12.12 -6.18 -36.96
N LEU A 39 -12.02 -5.91 -35.65
CA LEU A 39 -12.44 -6.83 -34.59
C LEU A 39 -13.86 -7.36 -34.80
N SER A 40 -14.06 -8.66 -34.63
CA SER A 40 -15.39 -9.28 -34.67
C SER A 40 -16.26 -8.88 -33.47
N GLN A 41 -17.59 -9.04 -33.57
CA GLN A 41 -18.49 -8.73 -32.47
C GLN A 41 -18.21 -9.58 -31.22
N THR A 42 -17.83 -10.85 -31.41
CA THR A 42 -17.43 -11.74 -30.31
C THR A 42 -16.15 -11.25 -29.65
N ALA A 43 -15.11 -10.93 -30.43
CA ALA A 43 -13.84 -10.43 -29.91
C ALA A 43 -13.99 -9.12 -29.12
N ARG A 44 -14.92 -8.23 -29.52
CA ARG A 44 -15.23 -7.01 -28.76
C ARG A 44 -15.90 -7.31 -27.42
N LYS A 45 -16.82 -8.27 -27.37
CA LYS A 45 -17.45 -8.69 -26.10
C LYS A 45 -16.42 -9.28 -25.15
N GLU A 46 -15.52 -10.13 -25.66
CA GLU A 46 -14.42 -10.70 -24.88
C GLU A 46 -13.45 -9.61 -24.38
N LEU A 47 -13.19 -8.58 -25.19
CA LEU A 47 -12.37 -7.44 -24.77
C LEU A 47 -13.01 -6.62 -23.64
N ILE A 48 -14.33 -6.40 -23.69
CA ILE A 48 -15.10 -5.74 -22.62
C ILE A 48 -15.12 -6.63 -21.36
N GLU A 49 -15.26 -7.94 -21.52
CA GLU A 49 -15.19 -8.87 -20.40
C GLU A 49 -13.80 -8.84 -19.74
N LEU A 50 -12.73 -8.83 -20.55
CA LEU A 50 -11.36 -8.70 -20.07
C LEU A 50 -11.12 -7.38 -19.32
N SER A 51 -11.64 -6.25 -19.82
CA SER A 51 -11.50 -4.97 -19.11
C SER A 51 -12.20 -4.97 -17.75
N ASN A 52 -13.32 -5.69 -17.63
CA ASN A 52 -14.08 -5.80 -16.38
C ASN A 52 -13.53 -6.86 -15.41
N ASN A 53 -12.98 -7.95 -15.94
CA ASN A 53 -12.48 -9.08 -15.15
C ASN A 53 -11.07 -9.48 -15.59
N ARG A 54 -10.08 -8.78 -15.05
CA ARG A 54 -8.66 -8.97 -15.37
C ARG A 54 -7.99 -10.09 -14.58
N GLY A 55 -8.67 -10.64 -13.57
CA GLY A 55 -8.07 -11.59 -12.63
C GLY A 55 -6.96 -10.99 -11.74
N THR A 56 -6.84 -9.66 -11.65
CA THR A 56 -5.77 -8.98 -10.89
C THR A 56 -6.05 -8.87 -9.38
N ALA A 57 -7.28 -9.14 -8.95
CA ALA A 57 -7.70 -8.96 -7.55
C ALA A 57 -6.81 -9.69 -6.51
N PRO A 58 -6.36 -10.95 -6.72
CA PRO A 58 -5.44 -11.60 -5.79
C PRO A 58 -4.09 -10.87 -5.68
N TYR A 59 -3.57 -10.37 -6.81
CA TYR A 59 -2.32 -9.63 -6.84
C TYR A 59 -2.48 -8.26 -6.16
N GLU A 60 -3.57 -7.54 -6.43
CA GLU A 60 -3.88 -6.28 -5.72
C GLU A 60 -4.00 -6.47 -4.20
N SER A 61 -4.60 -7.58 -3.76
CA SER A 61 -4.66 -7.95 -2.34
C SER A 61 -3.27 -8.22 -1.78
N GLN A 62 -2.41 -8.94 -2.50
CA GLN A 62 -1.03 -9.21 -2.06
C GLN A 62 -0.18 -7.94 -1.98
N LEU A 63 -0.37 -6.99 -2.90
CA LEU A 63 0.30 -5.68 -2.84
C LEU A 63 -0.11 -4.94 -1.55
N LYS A 64 -1.41 -4.86 -1.26
CA LYS A 64 -1.92 -4.21 -0.04
C LYS A 64 -1.40 -4.85 1.23
N GLU A 65 -1.42 -6.17 1.32
CA GLU A 65 -0.88 -6.89 2.49
C GLU A 65 0.62 -6.69 2.64
N SER A 66 1.37 -6.67 1.53
CA SER A 66 2.82 -6.42 1.56
C SER A 66 3.15 -5.03 2.09
N ILE A 67 2.42 -3.99 1.64
CA ILE A 67 2.54 -2.61 2.15
C ILE A 67 2.29 -2.58 3.66
N ARG A 68 1.21 -3.22 4.10
CA ARG A 68 0.84 -3.30 5.52
C ARG A 68 1.93 -3.99 6.35
N HIS A 69 2.49 -5.10 5.87
CA HIS A 69 3.55 -5.84 6.55
C HIS A 69 4.86 -5.08 6.64
N LEU A 70 5.23 -4.32 5.59
CA LEU A 70 6.41 -3.46 5.60
C LEU A 70 6.26 -2.34 6.64
N GLY A 71 5.14 -1.62 6.63
CA GLY A 71 4.86 -0.59 7.64
C GLY A 71 4.76 -1.16 9.06
N GLY A 72 4.16 -2.35 9.18
CA GLY A 72 4.25 -3.29 10.31
C GLY A 72 5.63 -3.32 10.93
N SER A 73 6.51 -3.96 10.19
CA SER A 73 7.86 -4.31 10.60
C SER A 73 8.73 -3.09 10.88
N VAL A 74 8.63 -2.03 10.06
CA VAL A 74 9.40 -0.80 10.26
C VAL A 74 9.03 -0.11 11.56
N GLY A 75 7.74 0.02 11.85
CA GLY A 75 7.33 0.64 13.12
C GLY A 75 7.72 -0.20 14.34
N ASP A 76 7.57 -1.52 14.27
CA ASP A 76 7.98 -2.42 15.37
C ASP A 76 9.50 -2.34 15.64
N LEU A 77 10.32 -2.25 14.60
CA LEU A 77 11.76 -2.11 14.71
C LEU A 77 12.17 -0.77 15.35
N ASN A 78 11.60 0.34 14.87
CA ASN A 78 11.91 1.67 15.40
C ASN A 78 11.42 1.86 16.84
N GLU A 79 10.25 1.31 17.17
CA GLU A 79 9.72 1.30 18.54
C GLU A 79 10.64 0.52 19.49
N ARG A 80 11.13 -0.65 19.07
CA ARG A 80 12.09 -1.44 19.86
C ARG A 80 13.41 -0.69 20.07
N LEU A 81 13.92 -0.03 19.03
CA LEU A 81 15.13 0.77 19.12
C LEU A 81 14.96 1.89 20.15
N ARG A 82 13.86 2.64 20.05
CA ARG A 82 13.56 3.72 21.01
C ARG A 82 13.49 3.19 22.44
N ARG A 83 12.71 2.14 22.70
CA ARG A 83 12.61 1.58 24.07
C ARG A 83 13.98 1.19 24.64
N GLY A 84 14.86 0.66 23.80
CA GLY A 84 16.24 0.38 24.19
C GLY A 84 17.02 1.65 24.55
N GLN A 85 16.88 2.71 23.75
CA GLN A 85 17.49 4.02 23.99
C GLN A 85 16.94 4.68 25.27
N ASP A 86 15.62 4.67 25.48
CA ASP A 86 14.96 5.22 26.65
C ASP A 86 15.39 4.47 27.93
N ARG A 87 15.45 3.13 27.87
CA ARG A 87 15.95 2.30 28.99
C ARG A 87 17.40 2.60 29.32
N LEU A 88 18.26 2.77 28.30
CA LEU A 88 19.65 3.14 28.52
C LEU A 88 19.76 4.56 29.11
N ALA A 89 18.94 5.50 28.67
CA ALA A 89 18.91 6.86 29.22
C ALA A 89 18.49 6.86 30.70
N ALA A 90 17.43 6.14 31.05
CA ALA A 90 16.96 6.01 32.43
C ALA A 90 18.01 5.36 33.35
N LEU A 91 18.72 4.32 32.88
CA LEU A 91 19.82 3.71 33.63
C LEU A 91 20.98 4.69 33.87
N ARG A 92 21.33 5.50 32.88
CA ARG A 92 22.37 6.53 32.99
C ARG A 92 21.98 7.64 33.96
N GLU A 93 20.74 8.10 33.90
CA GLU A 93 20.19 9.11 34.81
C GLU A 93 20.22 8.61 36.27
N ARG A 94 19.68 7.40 36.51
CA ARG A 94 19.70 6.77 37.85
C ARG A 94 21.12 6.59 38.40
N ARG A 95 22.09 6.27 37.54
CA ARG A 95 23.52 6.17 37.91
C ARG A 95 24.08 7.53 38.32
N GLU A 96 23.74 8.59 37.59
CA GLU A 96 24.22 9.95 37.86
C GLU A 96 23.61 10.53 39.14
N GLU A 97 22.33 10.25 39.40
CA GLU A 97 21.65 10.64 40.64
C GLU A 97 22.19 9.91 41.87
N LYS A 98 22.38 8.59 41.78
CA LYS A 98 22.81 7.76 42.91
C LYS A 98 24.33 7.67 43.07
N GLY A 99 25.11 8.14 42.09
CA GLY A 99 26.57 8.04 42.08
C GLY A 99 27.09 6.60 42.09
N THR A 100 26.34 5.65 41.53
CA THR A 100 26.67 4.22 41.53
C THR A 100 27.62 3.85 40.37
N ALA A 101 28.21 2.66 40.45
CA ALA A 101 28.90 2.08 39.31
C ALA A 101 27.91 1.72 38.18
N LYS A 102 28.43 1.58 36.95
CA LYS A 102 27.63 1.10 35.81
C LYS A 102 27.10 -0.29 36.09
N THR A 103 25.84 -0.50 35.72
CA THR A 103 25.24 -1.83 35.80
C THR A 103 25.68 -2.69 34.61
N ALA A 104 25.70 -4.01 34.76
CA ALA A 104 26.00 -4.92 33.66
C ALA A 104 24.99 -4.79 32.50
N GLU A 105 23.76 -4.40 32.81
CA GLU A 105 22.74 -4.12 31.80
C GLU A 105 23.05 -2.84 31.00
N GLU A 106 23.46 -1.76 31.67
CA GLU A 106 23.88 -0.51 31.01
C GLU A 106 25.03 -0.78 30.04
N GLU A 107 26.07 -1.49 30.46
CA GLU A 107 27.22 -1.83 29.60
C GLU A 107 26.82 -2.69 28.38
N ARG A 108 25.89 -3.63 28.56
CA ARG A 108 25.36 -4.45 27.45
C ARG A 108 24.62 -3.58 26.45
N LEU A 109 23.70 -2.74 26.91
CA LEU A 109 22.90 -1.87 26.05
C LEU A 109 23.78 -0.83 25.32
N GLU A 110 24.76 -0.24 25.99
CA GLU A 110 25.72 0.68 25.37
C GLU A 110 26.51 0.05 24.21
N LYS A 111 26.78 -1.25 24.30
CA LYS A 111 27.51 -1.99 23.29
C LYS A 111 26.62 -2.42 22.12
N GLU A 112 25.41 -2.89 22.39
CA GLU A 112 24.52 -3.50 21.39
C GLU A 112 23.67 -2.47 20.63
N LEU A 113 23.21 -1.39 21.29
CA LEU A 113 22.31 -0.41 20.68
C LEU A 113 22.88 0.27 19.43
N PRO A 114 24.18 0.67 19.35
CA PRO A 114 24.72 1.30 18.14
C PRO A 114 24.74 0.38 16.91
N GLU A 115 24.90 -0.94 17.11
CA GLU A 115 24.83 -1.90 16.01
C GLU A 115 23.37 -2.12 15.60
N PHE A 116 22.46 -2.24 16.58
CA PHE A 116 21.04 -2.37 16.32
C PHE A 116 20.45 -1.14 15.60
N GLU A 117 20.86 0.07 15.99
CA GLU A 117 20.46 1.32 15.35
C GLU A 117 20.80 1.34 13.85
N LYS A 118 22.04 0.98 13.49
CA LYS A 118 22.47 0.90 12.08
C LYS A 118 21.64 -0.11 11.29
N GLU A 119 21.32 -1.25 11.89
CA GLU A 119 20.52 -2.28 11.23
C GLU A 119 19.06 -1.83 11.07
N VAL A 120 18.47 -1.18 12.07
CA VAL A 120 17.12 -0.60 11.99
C VAL A 120 17.07 0.49 10.92
N GLU A 121 18.08 1.36 10.85
CA GLU A 121 18.18 2.40 9.83
C GLU A 121 18.26 1.81 8.42
N ARG A 122 19.10 0.79 8.23
CA ARG A 122 19.25 0.07 6.96
C ARG A 122 17.94 -0.61 6.53
N LEU A 123 17.34 -1.40 7.42
CA LEU A 123 16.09 -2.11 7.14
C LEU A 123 14.92 -1.16 6.92
N THR A 124 14.91 -0.01 7.59
CA THR A 124 13.91 1.04 7.38
C THR A 124 14.01 1.62 5.96
N ARG A 125 15.22 1.93 5.49
CA ARG A 125 15.45 2.41 4.11
C ARG A 125 15.12 1.34 3.06
N ASP A 126 15.51 0.10 3.30
CA ASP A 126 15.21 -1.01 2.37
C ASP A 126 13.70 -1.26 2.27
N SER A 127 12.99 -1.17 3.40
CA SER A 127 11.53 -1.30 3.45
C SER A 127 10.81 -0.14 2.77
N GLU A 128 11.30 1.09 2.93
CA GLU A 128 10.79 2.27 2.22
C GLU A 128 10.94 2.09 0.70
N ARG A 129 12.11 1.63 0.23
CA ARG A 129 12.34 1.39 -1.19
C ARG A 129 11.39 0.33 -1.73
N ALA A 130 11.23 -0.77 -1.01
CA ALA A 130 10.28 -1.82 -1.36
C ALA A 130 8.83 -1.32 -1.39
N LEU A 131 8.45 -0.41 -0.49
CA LEU A 131 7.13 0.22 -0.49
C LEU A 131 6.90 1.03 -1.78
N ARG A 132 7.87 1.86 -2.20
CA ARG A 132 7.77 2.60 -3.46
C ARG A 132 7.60 1.66 -4.66
N ASP A 133 8.38 0.57 -4.71
CA ASP A 133 8.24 -0.46 -5.75
C ASP A 133 6.83 -1.10 -5.76
N LEU A 134 6.21 -1.30 -4.59
CA LEU A 134 4.84 -1.82 -4.49
C LEU A 134 3.79 -0.79 -4.94
N ILE A 135 3.99 0.49 -4.64
CA ILE A 135 3.15 1.58 -5.11
C ILE A 135 3.22 1.67 -6.64
N ASP A 136 4.41 1.57 -7.21
CA ASP A 136 4.62 1.59 -8.67
C ASP A 136 3.89 0.43 -9.35
N ARG A 137 3.97 -0.78 -8.77
CA ARG A 137 3.23 -1.95 -9.27
C ARG A 137 1.71 -1.75 -9.21
N LYS A 138 1.22 -1.06 -8.18
CA LYS A 138 -0.20 -0.76 -8.03
C LYS A 138 -0.66 0.27 -9.06
N ALA A 139 0.14 1.31 -9.30
CA ALA A 139 -0.10 2.28 -10.37
C ALA A 139 -0.10 1.62 -11.75
N GLU A 140 0.83 0.69 -12.01
CA GLU A 140 0.85 -0.08 -13.25
C GLU A 140 -0.45 -0.88 -13.47
N LEU A 141 -1.03 -1.47 -12.41
CA LEU A 141 -2.32 -2.14 -12.52
C LEU A 141 -3.48 -1.18 -12.80
N GLU A 142 -3.44 0.03 -12.26
CA GLU A 142 -4.47 1.05 -12.53
C GLU A 142 -4.38 1.54 -13.99
N ASP A 143 -3.17 1.79 -14.48
CA ASP A 143 -2.91 2.16 -15.87
C ASP A 143 -3.35 1.06 -16.84
N GLU A 144 -3.01 -0.20 -16.57
CA GLU A 144 -3.47 -1.33 -17.39
C GLU A 144 -5.00 -1.42 -17.43
N ALA A 145 -5.70 -1.06 -16.35
CA ALA A 145 -7.16 -1.05 -16.31
C ALA A 145 -7.71 0.02 -17.24
N ALA A 146 -7.18 1.24 -17.11
CA ALA A 146 -7.58 2.40 -17.90
C ALA A 146 -7.34 2.16 -19.39
N VAL A 147 -6.17 1.64 -19.77
CA VAL A 147 -5.83 1.35 -21.16
C VAL A 147 -6.78 0.31 -21.75
N LEU A 148 -7.09 -0.79 -21.04
CA LEU A 148 -8.03 -1.80 -21.53
C LEU A 148 -9.44 -1.23 -21.69
N GLN A 149 -9.87 -0.36 -20.77
CA GLN A 149 -11.16 0.31 -20.85
C GLN A 149 -11.24 1.25 -22.08
N ASP A 150 -10.19 2.05 -22.32
CA ASP A 150 -10.11 2.96 -23.47
C ASP A 150 -10.16 2.19 -24.80
N ILE A 151 -9.41 1.10 -24.91
CA ILE A 151 -9.42 0.25 -26.11
C ILE A 151 -10.78 -0.41 -26.31
N SER A 152 -11.40 -0.94 -25.25
CA SER A 152 -12.73 -1.56 -25.34
C SER A 152 -13.82 -0.56 -25.80
N THR A 153 -13.73 0.68 -25.32
CA THR A 153 -14.63 1.78 -25.69
C THR A 153 -14.42 2.17 -27.14
N THR A 154 -13.15 2.34 -27.55
CA THR A 154 -12.77 2.72 -28.92
C THR A 154 -13.16 1.64 -29.93
N ALA A 155 -12.94 0.37 -29.62
CA ALA A 155 -13.37 -0.75 -30.44
C ALA A 155 -14.89 -0.80 -30.64
N THR A 156 -15.66 -0.34 -29.65
CA THR A 156 -17.12 -0.27 -29.71
C THR A 156 -17.59 0.94 -30.54
N THR A 157 -17.01 2.12 -30.33
CA THR A 157 -17.41 3.36 -31.02
C THR A 157 -17.06 3.35 -32.51
N SER A 158 -15.89 2.83 -32.91
CA SER A 158 -15.50 2.70 -34.31
C SER A 158 -16.50 1.87 -35.14
N THR A 159 -17.13 0.86 -34.53
CA THR A 159 -18.16 0.06 -35.20
C THR A 159 -19.51 0.76 -35.34
N ILE A 160 -19.88 1.64 -34.40
CA ILE A 160 -21.08 2.46 -34.51
C ILE A 160 -20.92 3.48 -35.64
N GLY A 161 -19.72 4.03 -35.83
CA GLY A 161 -19.38 4.91 -36.96
C GLY A 161 -19.54 4.21 -38.31
N LEU A 162 -18.97 3.00 -38.44
CA LEU A 162 -19.07 2.18 -39.66
C LEU A 162 -20.52 1.74 -39.96
N ALA A 163 -21.28 1.33 -38.94
CA ALA A 163 -22.69 0.93 -39.10
C ALA A 163 -23.61 2.11 -39.49
N ARG A 164 -23.34 3.31 -38.97
CA ARG A 164 -24.07 4.54 -39.34
C ARG A 164 -23.75 5.00 -40.76
N GLY A 165 -22.49 4.88 -41.20
CA GLY A 165 -22.10 5.18 -42.59
C GLY A 165 -22.77 4.23 -43.60
N ALA A 166 -22.82 2.94 -43.30
CA ALA A 166 -23.48 1.94 -44.14
C ALA A 166 -25.02 2.12 -44.21
N ALA A 167 -25.66 2.57 -43.12
CA ALA A 167 -27.09 2.87 -43.12
C ALA A 167 -27.42 4.16 -43.91
N ALA A 168 -26.53 5.15 -43.89
CA ALA A 168 -26.69 6.39 -44.66
C ALA A 168 -26.53 6.17 -46.18
N SER A 169 -25.66 5.25 -46.60
CA SER A 169 -25.48 4.91 -48.03
C SER A 169 -26.62 4.05 -48.61
N GLN A 170 -27.26 3.20 -47.80
CA GLN A 170 -28.43 2.41 -48.22
C GLN A 170 -29.72 3.25 -48.35
N GLY A 171 -29.82 4.40 -47.68
CA GLY A 171 -30.97 5.30 -47.77
C GLY A 171 -31.17 5.99 -49.14
N ARG A 172 -30.17 5.94 -50.03
CA ARG A 172 -30.21 6.60 -51.35
C ARG A 172 -30.69 5.71 -52.51
N ARG A 173 -31.01 4.44 -52.26
CA ARG A 173 -31.53 3.52 -53.30
C ARG A 173 -33.00 3.14 -53.03
N ARG A 174 -33.92 4.11 -53.14
CA ARG A 174 -35.34 3.79 -53.39
C ARG A 174 -35.56 3.84 -54.91
N PRO A 175 -36.09 2.79 -55.56
CA PRO A 175 -36.51 2.88 -56.95
C PRO A 175 -37.77 3.74 -57.01
N ALA A 176 -37.69 4.88 -57.70
CA ALA A 176 -38.84 5.68 -58.05
C ALA A 176 -39.62 4.93 -59.14
N ASN A 177 -40.78 4.37 -58.80
CA ASN A 177 -41.77 3.95 -59.79
C ASN A 177 -42.81 5.07 -59.97
N VAL A 178 -42.68 5.71 -61.13
CA VAL A 178 -43.52 6.66 -61.87
C VAL A 178 -45.01 6.72 -61.52
N VAL A 179 -45.57 7.94 -61.42
CA VAL A 179 -46.59 8.53 -62.34
C VAL A 179 -46.80 10.02 -61.99
N GLY A 180 -46.62 10.91 -62.99
CA GLY A 180 -47.47 12.11 -63.13
C GLY A 180 -46.83 13.51 -63.18
N GLY A 181 -46.24 13.86 -64.33
CA GLY A 181 -46.49 15.14 -65.03
C GLY A 181 -45.70 16.40 -64.64
N GLY A 182 -45.02 17.00 -65.63
CA GLY A 182 -44.65 18.43 -65.65
C GLY A 182 -43.23 18.67 -66.19
N ASP A 183 -43.16 19.29 -67.37
CA ASP A 183 -41.97 19.75 -68.10
C ASP A 183 -40.99 20.58 -67.25
N ASP A 184 -39.68 20.38 -67.45
CA ASP A 184 -38.80 21.37 -68.11
C ASP A 184 -37.33 20.95 -68.06
N GLU A 185 -36.62 21.35 -69.12
CA GLU A 185 -35.30 20.96 -69.58
C GLU A 185 -34.15 21.49 -68.70
N ASP A 186 -33.09 20.68 -68.48
CA ASP A 186 -31.70 21.06 -68.78
C ASP A 186 -30.71 19.95 -68.38
N GLU A 187 -30.20 19.27 -69.40
CA GLU A 187 -29.04 18.38 -69.33
C GLU A 187 -27.75 19.20 -69.14
N ARG A 188 -27.07 19.02 -67.99
CA ARG A 188 -25.61 19.11 -67.90
C ARG A 188 -25.09 17.98 -67.02
N ASP A 189 -24.84 16.85 -67.68
CA ASP A 189 -24.03 15.75 -67.19
C ASP A 189 -22.62 16.24 -66.84
N GLN A 190 -22.38 16.55 -65.57
CA GLN A 190 -21.04 16.63 -65.01
C GLN A 190 -20.83 15.39 -64.15
N LYS A 191 -20.53 14.29 -64.84
CA LYS A 191 -20.13 13.01 -64.28
C LYS A 191 -18.74 13.19 -63.67
N ASN A 192 -18.67 13.78 -62.48
CA ASN A 192 -17.47 13.70 -61.64
C ASN A 192 -17.35 12.25 -61.21
N ASN A 193 -16.59 11.50 -62.00
CA ASN A 193 -16.01 10.21 -61.64
C ASN A 193 -15.02 10.48 -60.49
N ILE A 194 -15.55 10.62 -59.28
CA ILE A 194 -14.74 10.45 -58.08
C ILE A 194 -14.55 8.94 -57.99
N GLU A 195 -13.45 8.48 -58.60
CA GLU A 195 -12.81 7.24 -58.18
C GLU A 195 -12.48 7.47 -56.70
N GLU A 196 -13.40 7.09 -55.82
CA GLU A 196 -13.09 6.85 -54.42
C GLU A 196 -12.08 5.70 -54.45
N GLU A 197 -10.79 6.05 -54.53
CA GLU A 197 -9.73 5.20 -54.02
C GLU A 197 -10.13 4.91 -52.58
N GLU A 198 -10.80 3.78 -52.36
CA GLU A 198 -10.89 3.14 -51.06
C GLU A 198 -9.45 2.85 -50.66
N GLU A 199 -8.76 3.85 -50.10
CA GLU A 199 -7.56 3.61 -49.30
C GLU A 199 -8.00 2.58 -48.27
N GLU A 200 -7.60 1.32 -48.48
CA GLU A 200 -7.74 0.24 -47.51
C GLU A 200 -7.06 0.72 -46.24
N GLN A 201 -7.83 1.38 -45.37
CA GLN A 201 -7.32 1.90 -44.12
C GLN A 201 -6.89 0.70 -43.29
N ALA A 202 -5.57 0.46 -43.28
CA ALA A 202 -4.95 -0.64 -42.59
C ALA A 202 -5.50 -0.72 -41.17
N VAL A 203 -6.05 -1.88 -40.80
CA VAL A 203 -6.68 -2.03 -39.50
C VAL A 203 -5.59 -1.98 -38.44
N ALA A 204 -5.63 -0.93 -37.61
CA ALA A 204 -4.68 -0.77 -36.53
C ALA A 204 -4.72 -1.98 -35.57
N SER A 205 -3.56 -2.58 -35.32
CA SER A 205 -3.40 -3.72 -34.43
C SER A 205 -3.76 -3.35 -32.99
N VAL A 206 -4.76 -4.01 -32.43
CA VAL A 206 -5.25 -3.80 -31.05
C VAL A 206 -4.15 -4.08 -30.01
N ILE A 207 -3.26 -5.02 -30.32
CA ILE A 207 -2.15 -5.38 -29.45
C ILE A 207 -1.08 -4.29 -29.47
N ASP A 208 -0.81 -3.72 -30.64
CA ASP A 208 0.21 -2.66 -30.77
C ASP A 208 -0.30 -1.34 -30.20
N THR A 209 -1.59 -1.02 -30.40
CA THR A 209 -2.21 0.12 -29.71
C THR A 209 -2.23 -0.07 -28.20
N PHE A 210 -2.47 -1.28 -27.68
CA PHE A 210 -2.33 -1.57 -26.25
C PHE A 210 -0.91 -1.33 -25.74
N ARG A 211 0.11 -1.81 -26.46
CA ARG A 211 1.51 -1.62 -26.08
C ARG A 211 1.90 -0.14 -26.10
N GLU A 212 1.47 0.59 -27.12
CA GLU A 212 1.72 2.03 -27.26
C GLU A 212 1.06 2.83 -26.13
N LEU A 213 -0.22 2.60 -25.87
CA LEU A 213 -0.95 3.30 -24.80
C LEU A 213 -0.35 2.98 -23.43
N ARG A 214 0.03 1.73 -23.17
CA ARG A 214 0.72 1.34 -21.93
C ARG A 214 2.09 1.99 -21.81
N ALA A 215 2.86 2.06 -22.91
CA ALA A 215 4.16 2.72 -22.92
C ALA A 215 4.02 4.23 -22.66
N LYS A 216 3.00 4.87 -23.25
CA LYS A 216 2.67 6.28 -23.01
C LYS A 216 2.31 6.53 -21.56
N LYS A 217 1.38 5.76 -20.98
CA LYS A 217 1.00 5.85 -19.56
C LYS A 217 2.19 5.67 -18.63
N ARG A 218 3.02 4.66 -18.89
CA ARG A 218 4.27 4.44 -18.12
C ARG A 218 5.23 5.62 -18.24
N ALA A 219 5.37 6.24 -19.41
CA ALA A 219 6.22 7.41 -19.59
C ALA A 219 5.68 8.63 -18.85
N GLU A 220 4.36 8.85 -18.88
CA GLU A 220 3.68 9.89 -18.10
C GLU A 220 3.92 9.68 -16.60
N TYR A 221 3.71 8.46 -16.10
CA TYR A 221 3.93 8.11 -14.70
C TYR A 221 5.40 8.28 -14.26
N ASN A 222 6.35 7.82 -15.07
CA ASN A 222 7.78 7.96 -14.79
C ASN A 222 8.27 9.41 -14.87
N GLY A 223 7.56 10.28 -15.58
CA GLY A 223 7.85 11.71 -15.66
C GLY A 223 7.42 12.50 -14.41
N LEU A 224 6.59 11.91 -13.56
CA LEU A 224 6.16 12.53 -12.30
C LEU A 224 7.30 12.58 -11.28
N SER A 225 7.31 13.62 -10.45
CA SER A 225 8.23 13.74 -9.33
C SER A 225 7.96 12.68 -8.25
N ALA A 226 8.97 12.40 -7.41
CA ALA A 226 8.80 11.50 -6.27
C ALA A 226 7.70 11.98 -5.31
N HIS A 227 7.57 13.30 -5.15
CA HIS A 227 6.50 13.90 -4.35
C HIS A 227 5.11 13.55 -4.90
N GLU A 228 4.88 13.75 -6.21
CA GLU A 228 3.59 13.46 -6.84
C GLU A 228 3.24 11.97 -6.80
N ARG A 229 4.25 11.10 -6.98
CA ARG A 229 4.04 9.64 -7.01
C ARG A 229 3.78 9.06 -5.63
N TYR A 230 4.49 9.56 -4.62
CA TYR A 230 4.54 8.91 -3.31
C TYR A 230 4.02 9.79 -2.19
N ALA A 231 4.42 11.06 -2.09
CA ALA A 231 4.02 11.90 -0.96
C ALA A 231 2.50 12.14 -0.90
N LEU A 232 1.85 12.19 -2.06
CA LEU A 232 0.39 12.29 -2.18
C LEU A 232 -0.34 10.94 -2.08
N ASN A 233 0.39 9.83 -2.07
CA ASN A 233 -0.19 8.50 -2.04
C ASN A 233 -0.54 8.10 -0.60
N ASN A 234 -1.81 7.74 -0.36
CA ASN A 234 -2.30 7.32 0.96
C ASN A 234 -1.49 6.18 1.58
N ASP A 235 -1.01 5.24 0.78
CA ASP A 235 -0.23 4.09 1.26
C ASP A 235 1.13 4.55 1.82
N TYR A 236 1.79 5.48 1.12
CA TYR A 236 3.06 6.06 1.57
C TYR A 236 2.87 6.99 2.76
N VAL A 237 1.82 7.83 2.75
CA VAL A 237 1.43 8.67 3.88
C VAL A 237 1.21 7.82 5.14
N GLY A 238 0.51 6.70 5.00
CA GLY A 238 0.28 5.75 6.08
C GLY A 238 1.59 5.20 6.63
N PHE A 239 2.47 4.69 5.76
CA PHE A 239 3.79 4.20 6.16
C PHE A 239 4.64 5.28 6.85
N LYS A 240 4.65 6.50 6.31
CA LYS A 240 5.47 7.60 6.83
C LYS A 240 5.04 8.03 8.22
N LYS A 241 3.73 8.16 8.44
CA LYS A 241 3.15 8.40 9.77
C LYS A 241 3.55 7.33 10.76
N LEU A 242 3.40 6.08 10.34
CA LEU A 242 3.67 4.90 11.15
C LEU A 242 5.13 4.78 11.59
N TRP A 243 6.06 5.01 10.66
CA TRP A 243 7.48 5.10 10.96
C TRP A 243 7.78 6.29 11.87
N HIS A 244 7.23 7.47 11.57
CA HIS A 244 7.52 8.68 12.33
C HIS A 244 6.98 8.61 13.77
N GLU A 245 5.79 8.06 13.99
CA GLU A 245 5.26 7.84 15.33
C GLU A 245 6.16 6.89 16.13
N ALA A 246 6.67 5.83 15.50
CA ALA A 246 7.58 4.88 16.12
C ALA A 246 8.99 5.43 16.33
N ALA A 247 9.46 6.37 15.50
CA ALA A 247 10.81 6.94 15.53
C ALA A 247 10.90 8.28 16.29
N ALA A 248 9.86 9.10 16.31
CA ALA A 248 9.76 10.34 17.10
C ALA A 248 9.09 10.16 18.48
N GLY A 249 8.08 9.30 18.60
CA GLY A 249 7.43 8.94 19.86
C GLY A 249 6.23 9.79 20.16
N GLU A 250 5.60 9.55 21.31
CA GLU A 250 4.42 10.32 21.72
C GLU A 250 4.75 11.79 22.03
N ASP A 251 5.95 12.05 22.55
CA ASP A 251 6.43 13.40 22.85
C ASP A 251 7.24 14.06 21.72
N GLY A 252 7.45 13.35 20.62
CA GLY A 252 8.21 13.82 19.47
C GLY A 252 7.60 15.04 18.76
N PRO A 253 8.39 15.73 17.91
CA PRO A 253 7.84 16.76 17.02
C PRO A 253 6.75 16.18 16.12
N PRO A 254 5.85 17.01 15.56
CA PRO A 254 4.86 16.52 14.59
C PRO A 254 5.55 16.07 13.29
N LEU A 255 4.89 15.16 12.56
CA LEU A 255 5.35 14.73 11.24
C LEU A 255 5.44 15.95 10.30
N PRO A 256 6.59 16.19 9.62
CA PRO A 256 6.72 17.26 8.65
C PRO A 256 5.71 17.17 7.51
N ASP A 257 5.45 18.29 6.86
CA ASP A 257 4.61 18.33 5.66
C ASP A 257 5.17 17.42 4.54
N ALA A 258 4.25 16.87 3.74
CA ALA A 258 4.54 15.93 2.66
C ALA A 258 5.53 16.50 1.62
N SER A 259 5.51 17.83 1.43
CA SER A 259 6.44 18.57 0.58
C SER A 259 7.92 18.38 0.96
N ARG A 260 8.21 18.04 2.21
CA ARG A 260 9.59 17.86 2.73
C ARG A 260 10.03 16.40 2.80
N TRP A 261 9.16 15.44 2.46
CA TRP A 261 9.50 14.02 2.61
C TRP A 261 10.50 13.50 1.58
N PHE A 262 10.70 14.24 0.50
CA PHE A 262 11.63 13.89 -0.57
C PHE A 262 12.56 15.06 -0.85
N SER A 263 13.84 14.78 -1.02
CA SER A 263 14.81 15.76 -1.52
C SER A 263 14.65 15.99 -3.02
N SER A 264 15.32 17.00 -3.56
CA SER A 264 15.27 17.37 -4.99
C SER A 264 15.70 16.27 -5.95
N ASN A 265 16.48 15.29 -5.47
CA ASN A 265 16.90 14.10 -6.21
C ASN A 265 15.90 12.92 -6.09
N GLY A 266 14.79 13.08 -5.37
CA GLY A 266 13.78 12.05 -5.17
C GLY A 266 14.11 11.00 -4.10
N GLU A 267 15.18 11.20 -3.32
CA GLU A 267 15.48 10.36 -2.15
C GLU A 267 14.56 10.73 -0.98
N PRO A 268 14.05 9.73 -0.23
CA PRO A 268 13.20 9.97 0.93
C PRO A 268 14.03 10.45 2.12
N ASP A 269 13.54 11.48 2.81
CA ASP A 269 14.11 11.90 4.08
C ASP A 269 13.61 10.98 5.21
N MET A 270 14.42 9.99 5.61
CA MET A 270 14.13 9.09 6.72
C MET A 270 14.79 9.53 8.03
N THR A 271 14.81 10.84 8.30
CA THR A 271 15.30 11.39 9.57
C THR A 271 14.15 11.96 10.39
N VAL A 272 14.21 11.77 11.71
CA VAL A 272 13.28 12.44 12.62
C VAL A 272 13.78 13.87 12.81
N PRO A 273 12.95 14.90 12.59
CA PRO A 273 13.36 16.27 12.83
C PRO A 273 13.84 16.43 14.27
N SER A 274 14.97 17.09 14.47
CA SER A 274 15.38 17.48 15.82
C SER A 274 14.42 18.57 16.33
N ARG A 275 14.15 18.59 17.63
CA ARG A 275 13.24 19.56 18.29
C ARG A 275 13.59 21.02 17.96
N ASP A 276 14.88 21.30 17.72
CA ASP A 276 15.41 22.62 17.38
C ASP A 276 15.34 22.96 15.87
N GLY A 277 15.12 21.97 15.00
CA GLY A 277 15.13 22.11 13.55
C GLY A 277 13.82 22.62 12.93
N GLN A 278 12.75 22.72 13.73
CA GLN A 278 11.46 23.24 13.27
C GLN A 278 11.46 24.77 13.12
N ASN A 279 12.49 25.46 13.61
CA ASN A 279 12.58 26.92 13.62
C ASN A 279 13.40 27.51 12.45
N GLY A 280 13.68 26.70 11.42
CA GLY A 280 14.47 27.11 10.26
C GLY A 280 13.61 27.53 9.06
N SER A 281 13.31 28.83 8.99
CA SER A 281 13.05 29.58 7.74
C SER A 281 11.90 29.09 6.84
N LEU A 282 10.67 29.51 7.14
CA LEU A 282 9.76 30.09 6.15
C LEU A 282 8.82 31.08 6.87
N ASP A 283 8.95 32.34 6.48
CA ASP A 283 8.00 33.43 6.67
C ASP A 283 6.70 33.08 5.93
N ASP A 284 5.65 32.69 6.66
CA ASP A 284 4.25 32.88 6.25
C ASP A 284 3.31 32.77 7.47
N ASP A 285 2.47 33.79 7.63
CA ASP A 285 1.50 34.01 8.71
C ASP A 285 0.37 32.96 8.69
N ASP A 286 0.50 31.87 9.45
CA ASP A 286 -0.63 31.06 9.92
C ASP A 286 -0.27 30.29 11.20
N ASP A 287 -0.12 31.02 12.31
CA ASP A 287 -0.02 30.47 13.66
C ASP A 287 -1.36 29.89 14.13
N VAL A 288 -1.80 28.78 13.53
CA VAL A 288 -2.69 27.84 14.20
C VAL A 288 -1.82 26.81 14.90
N ALA A 289 -1.56 27.04 16.18
CA ALA A 289 -1.07 26.01 17.07
C ALA A 289 -2.11 24.88 17.11
N VAL A 290 -1.90 23.84 16.28
CA VAL A 290 -2.69 22.61 16.36
C VAL A 290 -2.35 21.96 17.69
N SER A 291 -3.22 22.16 18.68
CA SER A 291 -3.16 21.42 19.93
C SER A 291 -3.22 19.92 19.60
N ARG A 292 -2.29 19.16 20.18
CA ARG A 292 -2.24 17.70 20.03
C ARG A 292 -3.61 17.13 20.39
N GLU A 293 -4.30 16.51 19.45
CA GLU A 293 -5.60 15.88 19.71
C GLU A 293 -5.37 14.66 20.61
N ASN A 294 -5.78 14.77 21.88
CA ASN A 294 -5.80 13.65 22.81
C ASN A 294 -6.92 12.68 22.40
N LEU A 295 -6.63 11.84 21.41
CA LEU A 295 -7.51 10.75 20.99
C LEU A 295 -7.53 9.68 22.08
N SER A 296 -8.68 9.54 22.73
CA SER A 296 -8.94 8.53 23.76
C SER A 296 -8.74 7.12 23.21
N ILE A 297 -8.03 6.29 23.97
CA ILE A 297 -7.78 4.85 23.75
C ILE A 297 -9.05 4.03 24.02
N ASN A 298 -9.99 4.60 24.79
CA ASN A 298 -11.24 3.96 25.17
C ASN A 298 -12.31 4.17 24.09
N CYS A 299 -13.05 3.11 23.80
CA CYS A 299 -14.16 3.14 22.87
C CYS A 299 -15.31 4.02 23.41
N PRO A 300 -15.83 4.99 22.65
CA PRO A 300 -16.98 5.80 23.08
C PRO A 300 -18.27 4.99 23.37
N LEU A 301 -18.39 3.78 22.81
CA LEU A 301 -19.56 2.90 23.00
C LEU A 301 -19.44 1.96 24.20
N THR A 302 -18.27 1.36 24.42
CA THR A 302 -18.08 0.36 25.49
C THR A 302 -17.41 0.94 26.72
N LEU A 303 -16.80 2.13 26.61
CA LEU A 303 -15.96 2.77 27.64
C LEU A 303 -14.75 1.94 28.08
N LEU A 304 -14.42 0.89 27.31
CA LEU A 304 -13.26 0.02 27.54
C LEU A 304 -12.17 0.30 26.50
N PRO A 305 -10.88 0.00 26.80
CA PRO A 305 -9.81 0.02 25.81
C PRO A 305 -10.20 -0.81 24.58
N MET A 306 -10.07 -0.21 23.40
CA MET A 306 -10.41 -0.89 22.14
C MET A 306 -9.42 -2.03 21.85
N LYS A 307 -9.86 -3.14 21.27
CA LYS A 307 -9.00 -4.22 20.76
C LYS A 307 -8.85 -4.13 19.24
N GLU A 308 -9.96 -3.88 18.54
CA GLU A 308 -10.02 -3.66 17.10
C GLU A 308 -10.60 -2.27 16.81
N PRO A 309 -9.78 -1.20 16.85
CA PRO A 309 -10.26 0.15 16.57
C PRO A 309 -10.56 0.31 15.08
N TYR A 310 -11.82 0.54 14.74
CA TYR A 310 -12.28 0.82 13.39
C TYR A 310 -12.66 2.29 13.27
N ARG A 311 -12.01 3.01 12.36
CA ARG A 311 -12.26 4.43 12.08
C ARG A 311 -13.15 4.58 10.85
N SER A 312 -14.06 5.56 10.92
CA SER A 312 -14.91 5.88 9.78
C SER A 312 -14.14 6.65 8.70
N ARG A 313 -14.55 6.49 7.44
CA ARG A 313 -14.10 7.33 6.32
C ARG A 313 -14.88 8.65 6.20
N LYS A 314 -16.06 8.74 6.84
CA LYS A 314 -16.94 9.93 6.77
C LYS A 314 -16.79 10.88 7.96
N CYS A 315 -16.28 10.38 9.10
CA CYS A 315 -16.03 11.17 10.30
C CYS A 315 -14.74 10.72 10.99
N PRO A 316 -14.11 11.56 11.83
CA PRO A 316 -12.83 11.23 12.45
C PRO A 316 -12.92 10.22 13.61
N HIS A 317 -14.12 9.68 13.92
CA HIS A 317 -14.34 8.83 15.09
C HIS A 317 -13.92 7.36 14.87
N ALA A 318 -13.33 6.78 15.91
CA ALA A 318 -12.94 5.38 15.98
C ALA A 318 -13.76 4.65 17.07
N PHE A 319 -14.13 3.40 16.79
CA PHE A 319 -14.92 2.56 17.68
C PHE A 319 -14.38 1.12 17.68
N GLU A 320 -14.65 0.38 18.74
CA GLU A 320 -14.41 -1.08 18.75
C GLU A 320 -15.29 -1.77 17.70
N LYS A 321 -14.69 -2.61 16.85
CA LYS A 321 -15.36 -3.31 15.75
C LYS A 321 -16.63 -4.04 16.19
N ALA A 322 -16.55 -4.84 17.26
CA ALA A 322 -17.70 -5.59 17.77
C ALA A 322 -18.83 -4.64 18.21
N ALA A 323 -18.47 -3.55 18.91
CA ALA A 323 -19.42 -2.60 19.45
C ALA A 323 -20.15 -1.80 18.36
N ILE A 324 -19.43 -1.33 17.33
CA ILE A 324 -20.05 -0.58 16.23
C ILE A 324 -20.91 -1.49 15.35
N LEU A 325 -20.51 -2.75 15.17
CA LEU A 325 -21.32 -3.73 14.46
C LEU A 325 -22.64 -3.97 15.20
N ASP A 326 -22.60 -4.17 16.51
CA ASP A 326 -23.79 -4.40 17.33
C ASP A 326 -24.70 -3.15 17.41
N TYR A 327 -24.11 -1.95 17.36
CA TYR A 327 -24.86 -0.70 17.31
C TYR A 327 -25.61 -0.50 15.99
N LEU A 328 -25.04 -0.92 14.85
CA LEU A 328 -25.65 -0.75 13.54
C LEU A 328 -26.76 -1.79 13.29
N PRO A 329 -27.98 -1.37 12.90
CA PRO A 329 -29.08 -2.28 12.69
C PRO A 329 -28.83 -3.16 11.46
N LEU A 330 -29.39 -4.37 11.50
CA LEU A 330 -29.34 -5.33 10.39
C LEU A 330 -29.95 -4.77 9.09
N ARG A 331 -30.90 -3.85 9.18
CA ARG A 331 -31.50 -3.13 8.05
C ARG A 331 -31.66 -1.65 8.39
N GLY A 332 -31.37 -0.79 7.43
CA GLY A 332 -31.47 0.67 7.56
C GLY A 332 -30.13 1.34 7.91
N GLU A 333 -30.23 2.63 8.20
CA GLU A 333 -29.10 3.49 8.55
C GLU A 333 -29.25 4.02 9.97
N ARG A 334 -28.14 4.15 10.69
CA ARG A 334 -28.07 4.87 11.97
C ARG A 334 -27.02 5.96 11.89
N GLN A 335 -27.22 6.98 12.70
CA GLN A 335 -26.23 8.04 12.89
C GLN A 335 -25.02 7.52 13.67
N CYS A 336 -23.89 8.18 13.49
CA CYS A 336 -22.68 7.96 14.24
C CYS A 336 -22.98 8.01 15.75
N PRO A 337 -22.56 7.01 16.54
CA PRO A 337 -22.81 7.00 17.98
C PRO A 337 -22.08 8.11 18.75
N GLN A 338 -21.09 8.77 18.12
CA GLN A 338 -20.47 9.94 18.72
C GLN A 338 -21.48 11.09 18.85
N THR A 339 -21.62 11.60 20.07
CA THR A 339 -22.48 12.75 20.38
C THR A 339 -22.16 13.94 19.47
N GLY A 340 -23.17 14.47 18.78
CA GLY A 340 -23.04 15.64 17.90
C GLY A 340 -22.59 15.33 16.47
N CYS A 341 -22.34 14.06 16.10
CA CYS A 341 -22.02 13.69 14.73
C CYS A 341 -23.28 13.29 13.94
N SER A 342 -23.51 13.92 12.78
CA SER A 342 -24.69 13.71 11.94
C SER A 342 -24.51 12.65 10.83
N GLN A 343 -23.31 12.07 10.70
CA GLN A 343 -23.00 11.10 9.65
C GLN A 343 -23.76 9.79 9.84
N THR A 344 -24.29 9.21 8.76
CA THR A 344 -25.03 7.94 8.79
C THR A 344 -24.25 6.78 8.18
N PHE A 345 -24.46 5.61 8.77
CA PHE A 345 -23.84 4.34 8.39
C PHE A 345 -24.87 3.22 8.35
N CYS A 346 -24.65 2.25 7.46
CA CYS A 346 -25.41 1.01 7.42
C CYS A 346 -24.47 -0.18 7.58
N ARG A 347 -24.96 -1.24 8.24
CA ARG A 347 -24.18 -2.46 8.47
C ARG A 347 -23.75 -3.15 7.17
N ALA A 348 -24.59 -3.07 6.12
CA ALA A 348 -24.31 -3.66 4.81
C ALA A 348 -23.07 -3.07 4.11
N ARG A 349 -22.70 -1.82 4.42
CA ARG A 349 -21.52 -1.14 3.86
C ARG A 349 -20.39 -0.97 4.87
N PHE A 350 -20.40 -1.74 5.96
CA PHE A 350 -19.43 -1.58 7.05
C PHE A 350 -17.97 -1.61 6.56
N GLU A 351 -17.61 -2.61 5.74
CA GLU A 351 -16.25 -2.77 5.20
C GLU A 351 -15.83 -1.66 4.23
N HIS A 352 -16.79 -0.96 3.63
CA HIS A 352 -16.53 0.17 2.76
C HIS A 352 -16.38 1.47 3.57
N ASP A 353 -17.25 1.66 4.57
CA ASP A 353 -17.36 2.93 5.31
C ASP A 353 -16.39 3.02 6.50
N PHE A 354 -15.92 1.88 7.02
CA PHE A 354 -14.95 1.79 8.11
C PHE A 354 -13.69 1.05 7.66
N TYR A 355 -12.57 1.39 8.29
CA TYR A 355 -11.29 0.71 8.11
C TYR A 355 -10.64 0.50 9.48
N LEU A 356 -9.81 -0.54 9.59
CA LEU A 356 -9.01 -0.75 10.80
C LEU A 356 -8.01 0.39 10.95
N ASP A 357 -8.08 1.09 12.06
CA ASP A 357 -7.16 2.17 12.39
C ASP A 357 -5.90 1.58 13.04
N GLU A 358 -4.89 1.30 12.21
CA GLU A 358 -3.64 0.71 12.68
C GLU A 358 -2.86 1.66 13.60
N ALA A 359 -3.00 2.97 13.44
CA ALA A 359 -2.35 3.96 14.30
C ALA A 359 -2.96 3.92 15.71
N MET A 360 -4.29 3.94 15.80
CA MET A 360 -5.00 3.76 17.08
C MET A 360 -4.69 2.40 17.70
N LYS A 361 -4.67 1.32 16.90
CA LYS A 361 -4.35 -0.03 17.38
C LYS A 361 -2.95 -0.09 18.02
N ARG A 362 -1.97 0.53 17.38
CA ARG A 362 -0.61 0.62 17.91
C ARG A 362 -0.52 1.50 19.15
N ARG A 363 -1.27 2.61 19.20
CA ARG A 363 -1.38 3.43 20.41
C ARG A 363 -1.92 2.62 21.59
N ILE A 364 -2.99 1.85 21.38
CA ILE A 364 -3.54 0.96 22.41
C ILE A 364 -2.52 -0.10 22.83
N GLN A 365 -1.82 -0.72 21.86
CA GLN A 365 -0.79 -1.72 22.16
C GLN A 365 0.39 -1.12 22.96
N ARG A 366 0.80 0.11 22.65
CA ARG A 366 1.81 0.84 23.45
C ARG A 366 1.33 1.05 24.88
N TRP A 367 0.10 1.51 25.05
CA TRP A 367 -0.50 1.71 26.37
C TRP A 367 -0.59 0.40 27.18
N GLN A 368 -1.08 -0.69 26.57
CA GLN A 368 -1.13 -2.02 27.22
C GLN A 368 0.25 -2.52 27.62
N GLN A 369 1.26 -2.35 26.75
CA GLN A 369 2.62 -2.80 27.04
C GLN A 369 3.31 -1.94 28.11
N ALA A 370 2.97 -0.65 28.20
CA ALA A 370 3.44 0.23 29.27
C ALA A 370 2.79 -0.15 30.61
N GLU A 371 1.49 -0.45 30.61
CA GLU A 371 0.77 -0.93 31.80
C GLU A 371 1.32 -2.27 32.30
N GLU A 372 1.54 -3.25 31.42
CA GLU A 372 2.17 -4.54 31.77
C GLU A 372 3.61 -4.39 32.29
N GLN A 373 4.39 -3.43 31.78
CA GLN A 373 5.74 -3.16 32.27
C GLN A 373 5.69 -2.52 33.66
N ASN A 374 4.82 -1.54 33.85
CA ASN A 374 4.63 -0.90 35.15
C ASN A 374 4.13 -1.88 36.21
N GLU A 375 3.24 -2.83 35.85
CA GLU A 375 2.82 -3.90 36.77
C GLU A 375 3.98 -4.83 37.17
N ARG A 376 4.89 -5.16 36.24
CA ARG A 376 6.06 -6.00 36.53
C ARG A 376 7.10 -5.27 37.38
N ASP A 377 7.33 -3.99 37.12
CA ASP A 377 8.29 -3.18 37.87
C ASP A 377 7.81 -2.93 39.32
N MET A 378 6.51 -2.98 39.59
CA MET A 378 5.94 -2.87 40.94
C MET A 378 6.02 -4.17 41.75
N ASP A 379 5.98 -5.35 41.10
CA ASP A 379 6.12 -6.65 41.77
C ASP A 379 7.57 -6.92 42.23
N ASP A 380 8.58 -6.29 41.61
CA ASP A 380 10.00 -6.43 42.00
C ASP A 380 10.41 -5.52 43.19
N GLU A 381 9.58 -4.56 43.62
CA GLU A 381 9.87 -3.66 44.75
C GLU A 381 9.38 -4.18 46.12
N ASP A 382 8.49 -5.18 46.16
CA ASP A 382 7.96 -5.75 47.43
C ASP A 382 8.88 -6.81 48.08
N ASP A 383 9.95 -7.25 47.40
CA ASP A 383 10.87 -8.30 47.91
C ASP A 383 12.15 -7.76 48.61
N GLU A 384 12.39 -6.44 48.65
CA GLU A 384 13.61 -5.87 49.25
C GLU A 384 13.47 -5.33 50.70
N ASP A 385 12.26 -5.22 51.26
CA ASP A 385 12.06 -4.57 52.58
C ASP A 385 11.92 -5.52 53.79
N GLU A 386 11.89 -6.85 53.62
CA GLU A 386 11.73 -7.80 54.74
C GLU A 386 13.04 -8.40 55.30
N ALA A 387 14.20 -7.83 54.96
CA ALA A 387 15.51 -8.36 55.38
C ALA A 387 16.22 -7.55 56.47
N ASN A 388 15.53 -6.66 57.21
CA ASN A 388 16.18 -5.86 58.25
C ASN A 388 15.33 -5.57 59.50
N GLU A 389 14.61 -6.57 60.03
CA GLU A 389 14.12 -6.50 61.41
C GLU A 389 14.03 -7.89 62.09
N SER A 390 15.16 -8.56 62.35
CA SER A 390 15.22 -9.57 63.42
C SER A 390 16.65 -9.94 63.84
N VAL A 391 17.40 -8.97 64.35
CA VAL A 391 18.56 -9.27 65.20
C VAL A 391 18.30 -8.62 66.56
N LEU A 392 17.62 -9.33 67.46
CA LEU A 392 17.81 -9.25 68.91
C LEU A 392 16.94 -10.29 69.65
N LEU A 393 17.62 -11.06 70.51
CA LEU A 393 17.14 -11.96 71.57
C LEU A 393 16.81 -13.41 71.17
N GLY A 394 17.83 -14.26 71.30
CA GLY A 394 17.64 -15.70 71.39
C GLY A 394 17.07 -16.14 72.74
N ARG A 395 16.39 -17.29 72.75
CA ARG A 395 16.55 -18.37 73.73
C ARG A 395 15.74 -19.59 73.29
N GLU A 396 16.33 -20.76 73.52
CA GLU A 396 15.82 -22.09 73.20
C GLU A 396 14.41 -22.37 73.75
N HIS A 397 13.57 -23.07 72.97
CA HIS A 397 12.72 -24.15 73.48
C HIS A 397 12.38 -25.16 72.36
N GLN A 398 12.73 -26.42 72.62
CA GLN A 398 12.25 -27.60 71.90
C GLN A 398 10.73 -27.74 72.06
N THR A 399 10.02 -28.19 71.03
CA THR A 399 9.24 -29.45 71.07
C THR A 399 8.53 -29.79 69.75
N ARG A 400 8.86 -31.00 69.26
CA ARG A 400 7.99 -32.09 68.76
C ARG A 400 7.06 -31.83 67.58
N GLY A 401 7.30 -32.62 66.51
CA GLY A 401 6.50 -32.66 65.30
C GLY A 401 5.21 -33.46 65.39
N SER A 402 4.47 -33.46 64.28
CA SER A 402 3.83 -34.64 63.69
C SER A 402 3.21 -34.22 62.37
N GLY A 403 3.49 -34.96 61.29
CA GLY A 403 2.82 -34.78 60.02
C GLY A 403 1.36 -35.23 60.06
N ARG A 404 0.63 -34.97 58.97
CA ARG A 404 0.00 -35.99 58.11
C ARG A 404 -0.79 -35.33 56.98
N ARG A 405 -0.51 -35.77 55.77
CA ARG A 405 -1.25 -35.46 54.53
C ARG A 405 -2.53 -36.32 54.42
N VAL A 406 -3.55 -35.69 53.84
CA VAL A 406 -4.70 -36.22 53.08
C VAL A 406 -5.79 -36.97 53.86
N LYS A 407 -7.01 -36.42 53.75
CA LYS A 407 -8.24 -37.21 53.67
C LYS A 407 -9.05 -36.76 52.45
N LYS A 408 -9.21 -37.70 51.53
CA LYS A 408 -10.17 -37.72 50.43
C LYS A 408 -11.47 -38.26 51.03
N GLU A 409 -12.61 -37.63 50.80
CA GLU A 409 -13.88 -38.35 50.84
C GLU A 409 -14.88 -37.71 49.88
N GLU A 410 -15.55 -38.62 49.21
CA GLU A 410 -16.35 -38.52 48.01
C GLU A 410 -17.81 -38.68 48.42
N ARG A 411 -18.70 -37.92 47.80
CA ARG A 411 -20.07 -38.36 47.58
C ARG A 411 -20.68 -37.66 46.39
#